data_AF-A0A9X2CZW7-F1
#
_entry.id   AF-A0A9X2CZW7-F1
#
_cell.length_a   1.000
_cell.length_b   1.000
_cell.length_c   1.000
_cell.angle_alpha   90.00
_cell.angle_beta   90.00
_cell.angle_gamma   90.00
#
_symmetry.space_group_name_H-M   'P 1'
#
loop_
_entity.id
_entity.type
_entity.pdbx_description
1 polymer ?
#
loop_
_entity_poly.entity_id
_entity_poly.type
_entity_poly.pdbx_seq_one_letter_code
_entity_poly.pdbx_strand_id
1 'polypeptide(L)'
;MLAQHISAEQDANQDKIANPLNIRVFAFQPNDDFYSFPFEKRLKILEEQILLAKKSMQQEVISDTEQQIKNSHGNGKKSARFWVKNKINSFSRALKDKTSTAASANAIPLPPSPPSALFVAPEYLFKDLSELCYRRYYTQQQKNEFKNKLKELSIGTDMLIVPGTICWYKNAKSDPHPYYRNTAYFFYQGEVQKYKKKHPHTSYDFDYTDEGFLNFMDLRRVYFKSGQYDDPIKDFLGCKIGVEICLDSVYGSLFSLKKTLCIQLIIADGAKNFIPVNQEGVLLIKLERNKIETEIGRIKINTAENDKVELEPAIPLEIGADLTGFQFK
;
A
#
# COMPACT_ATOMS: atom_id res chain seq x y z
N MET A 1 -53.35 19.40 -16.38
CA MET A 1 -52.49 19.81 -15.24
C MET A 1 -51.79 18.55 -14.72
N LEU A 2 -50.79 17.99 -15.40
CA LEU A 2 -49.39 18.45 -15.53
C LEU A 2 -48.65 18.49 -14.18
N ALA A 3 -48.14 17.33 -13.76
CA ALA A 3 -46.88 17.13 -13.01
C ALA A 3 -46.76 15.66 -12.54
N GLN A 4 -46.64 14.73 -13.49
CA GLN A 4 -46.16 13.36 -13.24
C GLN A 4 -45.23 13.02 -14.41
N HIS A 5 -43.99 13.46 -14.30
CA HIS A 5 -42.80 13.07 -15.06
C HIS A 5 -41.71 14.06 -14.64
N ILE A 6 -40.45 13.62 -14.59
CA ILE A 6 -39.26 14.30 -14.06
C ILE A 6 -39.00 13.94 -12.59
N SER A 7 -38.43 12.76 -12.37
CA SER A 7 -37.48 12.43 -11.29
C SER A 7 -36.91 11.00 -11.44
N ALA A 8 -36.80 10.49 -12.68
CA ALA A 8 -36.19 9.19 -12.96
C ALA A 8 -34.88 9.30 -13.77
N GLU A 9 -34.34 10.52 -13.93
CA GLU A 9 -33.17 10.80 -14.79
C GLU A 9 -32.00 11.50 -14.08
N GLN A 10 -31.98 11.56 -12.74
CA GLN A 10 -30.89 12.23 -12.01
C GLN A 10 -29.93 11.30 -11.22
N ASP A 11 -30.14 9.99 -11.21
CA ASP A 11 -29.21 9.04 -10.55
C ASP A 11 -28.29 8.27 -11.52
N ALA A 12 -28.28 8.60 -12.80
CA ALA A 12 -27.48 7.91 -13.82
C ALA A 12 -26.08 8.52 -14.06
N ASN A 13 -25.54 9.31 -13.13
CA ASN A 13 -24.26 10.01 -13.33
C ASN A 13 -23.32 9.97 -12.12
N GLN A 14 -23.27 8.84 -11.41
CA GLN A 14 -22.19 8.52 -10.48
C GLN A 14 -21.41 7.27 -10.94
N ASP A 15 -20.10 7.41 -10.85
CA ASP A 15 -19.07 6.40 -11.14
C ASP A 15 -18.92 6.02 -12.62
N LYS A 16 -18.56 7.01 -13.45
CA LYS A 16 -17.69 6.72 -14.61
C LYS A 16 -16.42 6.07 -14.07
N ILE A 17 -16.40 4.75 -14.20
CA ILE A 17 -15.31 3.83 -13.89
C ILE A 17 -14.02 4.47 -14.43
N ALA A 18 -13.18 4.95 -13.51
CA ALA A 18 -11.76 5.01 -13.78
C ALA A 18 -11.36 3.55 -13.97
N ASN A 19 -11.37 3.12 -15.25
CA ASN A 19 -10.73 1.90 -15.71
C ASN A 19 -9.41 1.79 -14.93
N PRO A 20 -9.05 0.68 -14.26
CA PRO A 20 -7.88 0.66 -13.40
C PRO A 20 -6.67 1.00 -14.26
N LEU A 21 -6.33 2.29 -14.22
CA LEU A 21 -5.21 2.94 -14.88
C LEU A 21 -4.01 2.05 -14.60
N ASN A 22 -3.15 1.88 -15.59
CA ASN A 22 -1.91 1.08 -15.57
C ASN A 22 -1.10 1.30 -14.27
N ILE A 23 -1.55 0.70 -13.17
CA ILE A 23 -0.98 0.85 -11.84
C ILE A 23 0.15 -0.14 -11.77
N ARG A 24 1.35 0.34 -11.51
CA ARG A 24 2.51 -0.51 -11.28
C ARG A 24 2.53 -0.96 -9.83
N VAL A 25 2.83 -2.23 -9.58
CA VAL A 25 2.96 -2.74 -8.21
C VAL A 25 4.42 -3.14 -8.00
N PHE A 26 4.99 -2.68 -6.89
CA PHE A 26 6.30 -3.05 -6.39
C PHE A 26 6.12 -3.78 -5.07
N ALA A 27 6.46 -5.07 -5.04
CA ALA A 27 6.41 -5.89 -3.84
C ALA A 27 7.80 -6.00 -3.21
N PHE A 28 7.95 -5.48 -1.99
CA PHE A 28 9.13 -5.68 -1.17
C PHE A 28 8.93 -6.86 -0.23
N GLN A 29 9.67 -7.94 -0.46
CA GLN A 29 9.64 -9.17 0.34
C GLN A 29 11.08 -9.55 0.70
N PRO A 30 11.60 -9.03 1.83
CA PRO A 30 12.97 -9.32 2.24
C PRO A 30 13.13 -10.76 2.72
N ASN A 31 14.37 -11.23 2.71
CA ASN A 31 14.74 -12.52 3.30
C ASN A 31 14.62 -12.54 4.84
N ASP A 32 14.80 -13.72 5.44
CA ASP A 32 14.65 -13.91 6.89
C ASP A 32 15.66 -13.10 7.72
N ASP A 33 16.87 -12.88 7.21
CA ASP A 33 17.91 -12.10 7.90
C ASP A 33 17.45 -10.68 8.23
N PHE A 34 16.62 -10.07 7.37
CA PHE A 34 16.06 -8.75 7.60
C PHE A 34 15.34 -8.64 8.94
N TYR A 35 14.63 -9.69 9.36
CA TYR A 35 13.84 -9.70 10.60
C TYR A 35 14.69 -9.87 11.86
N SER A 36 16.00 -10.03 11.71
CA SER A 36 16.97 -10.01 12.82
C SER A 36 17.67 -8.66 12.98
N PHE A 37 17.55 -7.75 12.01
CA PHE A 37 18.25 -6.48 12.07
C PHE A 37 17.62 -5.49 13.06
N PRO A 38 18.41 -4.57 13.63
CA PRO A 38 17.88 -3.45 14.41
C PRO A 38 16.94 -2.57 13.61
N PHE A 39 16.05 -1.84 14.30
CA PHE A 39 15.04 -0.96 13.72
C PHE A 39 15.62 0.00 12.66
N GLU A 40 16.71 0.67 12.99
CA GLU A 40 17.33 1.71 12.15
C GLU A 40 17.85 1.11 10.83
N LYS A 41 18.42 -0.10 10.91
CA LYS A 41 18.90 -0.83 9.74
C LYS A 41 17.73 -1.29 8.85
N ARG A 42 16.64 -1.80 9.44
CA ARG A 42 15.43 -2.15 8.67
C ARG A 42 14.81 -0.94 7.98
N LEU A 43 14.72 0.19 8.69
CA LEU A 43 14.18 1.43 8.14
C LEU A 43 15.04 1.95 6.98
N LYS A 44 16.37 1.86 7.10
CA LYS A 44 17.29 2.21 6.02
C LYS A 44 17.12 1.30 4.79
N ILE A 45 17.03 -0.02 4.98
CA ILE A 45 16.79 -0.96 3.88
C ILE A 45 15.46 -0.65 3.18
N LEU A 46 14.39 -0.42 3.95
CA LEU A 46 13.09 -0.04 3.40
C LEU A 46 13.17 1.27 2.57
N GLU A 47 13.89 2.28 3.08
CA GLU A 47 14.15 3.53 2.34
C GLU A 47 14.86 3.25 1.01
N GLU A 48 15.92 2.43 1.01
CA GLU A 48 16.66 2.05 -0.19
C GLU A 48 15.77 1.34 -1.23
N GLN A 49 14.89 0.44 -0.80
CA GLN A 49 13.96 -0.26 -1.71
C GLN A 49 12.89 0.66 -2.29
N ILE A 50 12.37 1.60 -1.50
CA ILE A 50 11.44 2.63 -2.00
C ILE A 50 12.12 3.52 -3.04
N LEU A 51 13.37 3.93 -2.79
CA LEU A 51 14.14 4.72 -3.73
C LEU A 51 14.45 3.94 -5.02
N LEU A 52 14.71 2.64 -4.92
CA LEU A 52 14.90 1.76 -6.07
C LEU A 52 13.62 1.67 -6.93
N ALA A 53 12.45 1.47 -6.30
CA ALA A 53 11.15 1.47 -7.00
C ALA A 53 10.91 2.79 -7.75
N LYS A 54 11.14 3.93 -7.08
CA LYS A 54 11.03 5.25 -7.71
C LYS A 54 11.95 5.41 -8.92
N LYS A 55 13.19 4.93 -8.83
CA LYS A 55 14.15 5.00 -9.93
C LYS A 55 13.70 4.15 -11.13
N SER A 56 13.18 2.95 -10.89
CA SER A 56 12.60 2.09 -11.93
C SER A 56 11.45 2.79 -12.66
N MET A 57 10.54 3.45 -11.92
CA MET A 57 9.45 4.23 -12.54
C MET A 57 9.97 5.33 -13.48
N GLN A 58 11.07 6.01 -13.12
CA GLN A 58 11.64 7.09 -13.93
C GLN A 58 12.34 6.57 -15.20
N GLN A 59 13.05 5.45 -15.11
CA GLN A 59 13.78 4.88 -16.25
C GLN A 59 12.83 4.44 -17.37
N GLU A 60 11.69 3.84 -17.02
CA GLU A 60 10.69 3.42 -18.00
C GLU A 60 10.04 4.62 -18.72
N VAL A 61 9.78 5.73 -18.00
CA VAL A 61 9.28 6.96 -18.62
C VAL A 61 10.28 7.50 -19.65
N ILE A 62 11.58 7.38 -19.38
CA ILE A 62 12.62 7.82 -20.31
C ILE A 62 12.66 6.89 -21.53
N SER A 63 12.63 5.56 -21.35
CA SER A 63 12.66 4.61 -22.47
C SER A 63 11.44 4.72 -23.38
N ASP A 64 10.23 4.88 -22.81
CA ASP A 64 8.99 5.05 -23.57
C ASP A 64 9.03 6.35 -24.39
N THR A 65 9.58 7.41 -23.79
CA THR A 65 9.76 8.71 -24.47
C THR A 65 10.77 8.61 -25.61
N GLU A 66 11.89 7.91 -25.40
CA GLU A 66 12.90 7.70 -26.45
C GLU A 66 12.39 6.85 -27.62
N GLN A 67 11.62 5.80 -27.33
CA GLN A 67 10.97 4.98 -28.36
C GLN A 67 9.91 5.77 -29.13
N GLN A 68 9.10 6.59 -28.45
CA GLN A 68 8.15 7.49 -29.11
C GLN A 68 8.85 8.53 -29.99
N ILE A 69 9.99 9.09 -29.57
CA ILE A 69 10.79 10.05 -30.38
C ILE A 69 11.39 9.38 -31.62
N LYS A 70 11.85 8.13 -31.51
CA LYS A 70 12.35 7.34 -32.65
C LYS A 70 11.23 6.99 -33.64
N ASN A 71 10.04 6.67 -33.13
CA ASN A 71 8.89 6.32 -33.96
C ASN A 71 8.15 7.53 -34.56
N SER A 72 8.36 8.74 -34.04
CA SER A 72 7.74 9.99 -34.53
C SER A 72 8.60 10.77 -35.53
N HIS A 73 9.53 10.11 -36.23
CA HIS A 73 10.22 10.67 -37.40
C HIS A 73 9.33 10.78 -38.67
N GLY A 74 8.02 10.93 -38.50
CA GLY A 74 7.08 11.39 -39.51
C GLY A 74 6.17 12.47 -38.91
N ASN A 75 6.39 13.72 -39.31
CA ASN A 75 5.55 14.91 -39.09
C ASN A 75 5.48 15.52 -37.68
N GLY A 76 6.36 16.50 -37.49
CA GLY A 76 6.31 17.71 -36.65
C GLY A 76 5.20 17.91 -35.60
N LYS A 77 5.63 18.13 -34.34
CA LYS A 77 5.34 19.36 -33.55
C LYS A 77 6.21 19.43 -32.29
N LYS A 78 7.02 20.49 -32.19
CA LYS A 78 8.00 20.80 -31.12
C LYS A 78 7.36 21.22 -29.77
N SER A 79 6.32 20.53 -29.30
CA SER A 79 5.59 20.90 -28.07
C SER A 79 5.94 20.03 -26.85
N ALA A 80 6.11 18.72 -27.02
CA ALA A 80 6.35 17.78 -25.91
C ALA A 80 7.72 17.97 -25.19
N ARG A 81 8.72 18.50 -25.90
CA ARG A 81 10.10 18.65 -25.37
C ARG A 81 10.23 19.69 -24.25
N PHE A 82 9.31 20.66 -24.14
CA PHE A 82 9.42 21.77 -23.19
C PHE A 82 8.81 21.44 -21.83
N TRP A 83 7.71 20.67 -21.80
CA TRP A 83 7.05 20.27 -20.55
C TRP A 83 7.84 19.21 -19.77
N VAL A 84 8.48 18.26 -20.45
CA VAL A 84 9.20 17.15 -19.81
C VAL A 84 10.55 17.58 -19.23
N LYS A 85 11.26 18.53 -19.87
CA LYS A 85 12.52 19.08 -19.32
C LYS A 85 12.33 19.79 -17.98
N ASN A 86 11.18 20.41 -17.73
CA ASN A 86 10.89 21.06 -16.45
C ASN A 86 10.59 20.06 -15.32
N LYS A 87 9.94 18.92 -15.60
CA LYS A 87 9.61 17.89 -14.60
C LYS A 87 10.85 17.08 -14.16
N ILE A 88 11.80 16.85 -15.08
CA ILE A 88 13.04 16.11 -14.82
C ILE A 88 14.09 16.99 -14.10
N ASN A 89 14.18 18.27 -14.45
CA ASN A 89 15.14 19.20 -13.83
C ASN A 89 14.74 19.63 -12.41
N SER A 90 13.45 19.65 -12.06
CA SER A 90 13.01 20.00 -10.70
C SER A 90 13.33 18.89 -9.67
N PHE A 91 13.22 17.61 -10.06
CA PHE A 91 13.49 16.47 -9.17
C PHE A 91 14.96 16.12 -9.01
N SER A 92 15.74 16.20 -10.10
CA SER A 92 17.18 15.95 -10.04
C SER A 92 17.95 16.99 -9.20
N ARG A 93 17.41 18.21 -9.07
CA ARG A 93 17.90 19.21 -8.10
C ARG A 93 17.47 18.89 -6.67
N ALA A 94 16.22 18.48 -6.45
CA ALA A 94 15.71 18.11 -5.12
C ALA A 94 16.44 16.91 -4.49
N LEU A 95 17.00 15.99 -5.30
CA LEU A 95 17.79 14.85 -4.82
C LEU A 95 19.29 15.17 -4.64
N LYS A 96 19.80 16.28 -5.19
CA LYS A 96 21.21 16.68 -5.07
C LYS A 96 21.47 17.71 -3.95
N ASP A 97 20.46 18.48 -3.54
CA ASP A 97 20.62 19.50 -2.51
C ASP A 97 20.19 19.00 -1.12
N LYS A 98 21.09 18.31 -0.41
CA LYS A 98 21.00 18.12 1.05
C LYS A 98 21.46 19.34 1.86
N THR A 99 21.82 20.44 1.19
CA THR A 99 22.21 21.70 1.83
C THR A 99 21.86 22.90 0.93
N SER A 100 20.61 23.36 0.94
CA SER A 100 20.29 24.79 0.77
C SER A 100 18.80 25.06 0.97
N THR A 101 18.50 25.82 2.01
CA THR A 101 17.27 26.60 2.13
C THR A 101 17.28 27.73 1.11
N ALA A 102 16.65 27.53 -0.05
CA ALA A 102 16.09 28.60 -0.87
C ALA A 102 15.12 28.00 -1.90
N ALA A 103 13.83 28.21 -1.66
CA ALA A 103 12.74 27.77 -2.53
C ALA A 103 12.91 28.32 -3.96
N SER A 104 12.89 27.43 -4.96
CA SER A 104 12.63 27.82 -6.35
C SER A 104 11.13 28.03 -6.54
N ALA A 105 10.71 29.30 -6.50
CA ALA A 105 9.33 29.75 -6.45
C ALA A 105 8.53 29.66 -7.77
N ASN A 106 8.92 28.82 -8.75
CA ASN A 106 8.27 28.81 -10.08
C ASN A 106 7.91 27.43 -10.65
N ALA A 107 7.87 26.37 -9.82
CA ALA A 107 7.26 25.12 -10.24
C ALA A 107 5.75 25.18 -10.02
N ILE A 108 4.96 25.27 -11.09
CA ILE A 108 3.50 25.11 -11.03
C ILE A 108 3.23 23.73 -10.41
N PRO A 109 2.55 23.65 -9.24
CA PRO A 109 2.19 22.37 -8.64
C PRO A 109 1.32 21.61 -9.64
N LEU A 110 1.70 20.38 -10.01
CA LEU A 110 0.79 19.52 -10.75
C LEU A 110 -0.48 19.34 -9.90
N PRO A 111 -1.68 19.34 -10.51
CA PRO A 111 -2.89 19.01 -9.79
C PRO A 111 -2.76 17.60 -9.18
N PRO A 112 -3.32 17.37 -7.99
CA PRO A 112 -3.27 16.06 -7.36
C PRO A 112 -3.95 15.02 -8.26
N SER A 113 -3.24 13.96 -8.60
CA SER A 113 -3.73 12.82 -9.38
C SER A 113 -3.85 11.57 -8.50
N PRO A 114 -4.67 10.57 -8.83
CA PRO A 114 -4.63 9.28 -8.13
C PRO A 114 -3.25 8.60 -8.28
N PRO A 115 -2.89 7.66 -7.38
CA PRO A 115 -1.63 6.93 -7.47
C PRO A 115 -1.54 6.13 -8.78
N SER A 116 -0.39 6.19 -9.43
CA SER A 116 -0.05 5.40 -10.63
C SER A 116 0.86 4.21 -10.30
N ALA A 117 1.34 4.11 -9.06
CA ALA A 117 2.09 2.96 -8.58
C ALA A 117 1.81 2.70 -7.11
N LEU A 118 2.03 1.44 -6.68
CA LEU A 118 1.99 1.01 -5.30
C LEU A 118 3.31 0.35 -4.94
N PHE A 119 3.89 0.76 -3.80
CA PHE A 119 4.92 -0.01 -3.10
C PHE A 119 4.24 -0.72 -1.94
N VAL A 120 4.33 -2.05 -1.87
CA VAL A 120 3.67 -2.89 -0.88
C VAL A 120 4.69 -3.82 -0.21
N ALA A 121 4.51 -4.09 1.08
CA ALA A 121 5.32 -5.05 1.84
C ALA A 121 4.42 -5.91 2.77
N PRO A 122 4.91 -7.06 3.27
CA PRO A 122 4.08 -8.03 4.01
C PRO A 122 3.75 -7.61 5.44
N GLU A 123 2.93 -8.42 6.11
CA GLU A 123 2.67 -8.26 7.54
C GLU A 123 3.94 -8.44 8.37
N TYR A 124 4.02 -7.76 9.51
CA TYR A 124 5.11 -7.86 10.49
C TYR A 124 6.48 -7.43 9.99
N LEU A 125 6.56 -6.70 8.86
CA LEU A 125 7.81 -6.13 8.37
C LEU A 125 8.55 -5.39 9.49
N PHE A 126 7.81 -4.62 10.29
CA PHE A 126 8.32 -4.00 11.51
C PHE A 126 7.73 -4.65 12.76
N LYS A 127 8.19 -5.86 13.04
CA LYS A 127 8.09 -6.54 14.33
C LYS A 127 9.44 -7.18 14.64
N ASP A 128 9.98 -6.94 15.82
CA ASP A 128 11.32 -7.41 16.15
C ASP A 128 11.29 -8.90 16.53
N LEU A 129 11.55 -9.78 15.56
CA LEU A 129 11.52 -11.23 15.77
C LEU A 129 12.77 -11.76 16.50
N SER A 130 13.81 -10.92 16.66
CA SER A 130 15.01 -11.26 17.45
C SER A 130 14.77 -11.13 18.97
N GLU A 131 13.77 -10.34 19.34
CA GLU A 131 13.38 -10.11 20.73
C GLU A 131 12.29 -11.08 21.19
N LEU A 132 12.00 -11.06 22.48
CA LEU A 132 10.94 -11.85 23.10
C LEU A 132 9.88 -10.95 23.73
N CYS A 133 8.65 -11.46 23.79
CA CYS A 133 7.56 -10.82 24.49
C CYS A 133 7.34 -9.36 24.00
N TYR A 134 6.94 -8.47 24.91
CA TYR A 134 6.60 -7.08 24.57
C TYR A 134 7.72 -6.31 23.86
N ARG A 135 8.99 -6.76 23.96
CA ARG A 135 10.14 -6.17 23.27
C ARG A 135 10.09 -6.35 21.76
N ARG A 136 9.27 -7.27 21.25
CA ARG A 136 8.99 -7.41 19.82
C ARG A 136 8.27 -6.20 19.21
N TYR A 137 7.66 -5.37 20.05
CA TYR A 137 6.91 -4.19 19.63
C TYR A 137 7.77 -2.95 19.70
N TYR A 138 7.73 -2.14 18.64
CA TYR A 138 8.46 -0.88 18.61
C TYR A 138 7.81 0.19 19.49
N THR A 139 8.65 1.08 20.01
CA THR A 139 8.22 2.20 20.83
C THR A 139 7.41 3.22 20.02
N GLN A 140 6.69 4.12 20.71
CA GLN A 140 6.02 5.24 20.05
C GLN A 140 7.01 6.14 19.28
N GLN A 141 8.24 6.31 19.77
CA GLN A 141 9.29 7.10 19.13
C GLN A 141 9.71 6.48 17.79
N GLN A 142 10.08 5.19 17.79
CA GLN A 142 10.45 4.47 16.57
C GLN A 142 9.30 4.46 15.56
N LYS A 143 8.06 4.22 16.01
CA LYS A 143 6.89 4.33 15.13
C LYS A 143 6.69 5.74 14.56
N ASN A 144 7.06 6.80 15.27
CA ASN A 144 7.01 8.16 14.73
C ASN A 144 8.14 8.41 13.71
N GLU A 145 9.35 7.90 13.97
CA GLU A 145 10.49 7.96 13.04
C GLU A 145 10.16 7.27 11.71
N PHE A 146 9.65 6.03 11.79
CA PHE A 146 9.13 5.28 10.65
C PHE A 146 8.12 6.11 9.83
N LYS A 147 7.13 6.69 10.50
CA LYS A 147 6.11 7.50 9.84
C LYS A 147 6.68 8.77 9.18
N ASN A 148 7.59 9.46 9.86
CA ASN A 148 8.14 10.71 9.36
C ASN A 148 9.01 10.47 8.13
N LYS A 149 9.86 9.44 8.18
CA LYS A 149 10.70 9.03 7.05
C LYS A 149 9.87 8.65 5.83
N LEU A 150 8.84 7.82 6.01
CA LEU A 150 7.98 7.39 4.89
C LEU A 150 7.07 8.52 4.38
N LYS A 151 6.64 9.44 5.24
CA LYS A 151 5.95 10.65 4.83
C LYS A 151 6.83 11.49 3.91
N GLU A 152 8.09 11.74 4.28
CA GLU A 152 9.07 12.45 3.44
C GLU A 152 9.27 11.73 2.10
N LEU A 153 9.47 10.41 2.13
CA LEU A 153 9.63 9.60 0.92
C LEU A 153 8.36 9.57 0.05
N SER A 154 7.17 9.83 0.57
CA SER A 154 5.96 9.87 -0.26
C SER A 154 5.77 11.19 -1.02
N ILE A 155 6.52 12.24 -0.68
CA ILE A 155 6.41 13.54 -1.34
C ILE A 155 6.98 13.44 -2.75
N GLY A 156 6.27 14.01 -3.72
CA GLY A 156 6.82 14.20 -5.04
C GLY A 156 6.85 12.95 -5.92
N THR A 157 6.07 11.94 -5.57
CA THR A 157 5.95 10.70 -6.34
C THR A 157 4.48 10.33 -6.47
N ASP A 158 4.11 9.81 -7.63
CA ASP A 158 2.76 9.28 -7.86
C ASP A 158 2.61 7.84 -7.32
N MET A 159 3.57 7.39 -6.51
CA MET A 159 3.58 6.08 -5.85
C MET A 159 2.96 6.17 -4.45
N LEU A 160 1.93 5.36 -4.21
CA LEU A 160 1.41 5.09 -2.87
C LEU A 160 2.33 4.09 -2.16
N ILE A 161 2.83 4.46 -0.98
CA ILE A 161 3.71 3.60 -0.18
C ILE A 161 2.91 2.94 0.94
N VAL A 162 2.91 1.62 0.95
CA VAL A 162 2.31 0.75 1.97
C VAL A 162 3.39 -0.23 2.45
N PRO A 163 4.21 0.16 3.44
CA PRO A 163 5.42 -0.57 3.86
C PRO A 163 5.11 -1.84 4.68
N GLY A 164 3.97 -2.49 4.44
CA GLY A 164 3.48 -3.56 5.30
C GLY A 164 2.99 -3.04 6.65
N THR A 165 3.10 -3.88 7.68
CA THR A 165 2.66 -3.51 9.03
C THR A 165 3.82 -3.26 10.00
N ILE A 166 3.54 -2.38 10.96
CA ILE A 166 4.39 -2.15 12.13
C ILE A 166 3.63 -2.54 13.40
N CYS A 167 4.28 -3.35 14.23
CA CYS A 167 3.86 -3.68 15.58
C CYS A 167 4.48 -2.69 16.56
N TRP A 168 3.65 -1.99 17.31
CA TRP A 168 4.12 -0.96 18.24
C TRP A 168 3.27 -0.91 19.51
N TYR A 169 3.84 -0.32 20.55
CA TYR A 169 3.16 -0.10 21.82
C TYR A 169 3.25 1.35 22.29
N LYS A 170 2.34 1.71 23.20
CA LYS A 170 2.34 3.00 23.88
C LYS A 170 1.63 2.90 25.22
N ASN A 171 2.12 3.63 26.21
CA ASN A 171 1.42 3.87 27.47
C ASN A 171 0.18 4.75 27.22
N ALA A 172 -1.00 4.24 27.55
CA ALA A 172 -2.21 5.05 27.45
C ALA A 172 -2.16 6.16 28.52
N LYS A 173 -2.73 7.33 28.22
CA LYS A 173 -2.86 8.38 29.24
C LYS A 173 -3.86 8.01 30.35
N SER A 174 -4.80 7.12 30.03
CA SER A 174 -5.96 6.77 30.86
C SER A 174 -5.95 5.31 31.34
N ASP A 175 -4.92 4.53 31.01
CA ASP A 175 -4.80 3.12 31.37
C ASP A 175 -3.43 2.94 32.03
N PRO A 176 -3.35 2.28 33.20
CA PRO A 176 -2.07 1.95 33.80
C PRO A 176 -1.20 1.02 32.93
N HIS A 177 -1.79 0.31 31.97
CA HIS A 177 -1.06 -0.63 31.12
C HIS A 177 -0.73 -0.06 29.72
N PRO A 178 0.42 -0.46 29.14
CA PRO A 178 0.68 -0.25 27.73
C PRO A 178 -0.38 -0.94 26.87
N TYR A 179 -0.68 -0.35 25.73
CA TYR A 179 -1.46 -1.03 24.70
C TYR A 179 -0.61 -1.30 23.46
N TYR A 180 -0.99 -2.34 22.73
CA TYR A 180 -0.28 -2.88 21.58
C TYR A 180 -1.16 -2.80 20.32
N ARG A 181 -0.53 -2.64 19.16
CA ARG A 181 -1.22 -2.60 17.87
C ARG A 181 -0.35 -3.17 16.76
N ASN A 182 -1.03 -3.77 15.79
CA ASN A 182 -0.54 -4.06 14.45
C ASN A 182 -1.23 -3.12 13.47
N THR A 183 -0.47 -2.33 12.72
CA THR A 183 -1.02 -1.23 11.90
C THR A 183 -0.33 -1.16 10.54
N ALA A 184 -1.14 -1.11 9.48
CA ALA A 184 -0.70 -0.70 8.15
C ALA A 184 -0.83 0.83 8.02
N TYR A 185 0.20 1.47 7.47
CA TYR A 185 0.18 2.90 7.15
C TYR A 185 0.26 3.09 5.63
N PHE A 186 -0.36 4.15 5.15
CA PHE A 186 -0.46 4.50 3.74
C PHE A 186 0.08 5.90 3.57
N PHE A 187 1.10 6.07 2.74
CA PHE A 187 1.78 7.36 2.54
C PHE A 187 1.66 7.77 1.08
N TYR A 188 1.05 8.93 0.85
CA TYR A 188 0.85 9.46 -0.50
C TYR A 188 0.98 10.98 -0.50
N GLN A 189 1.96 11.52 -1.23
CA GLN A 189 2.17 12.97 -1.37
C GLN A 189 2.25 13.73 -0.03
N GLY A 190 2.84 13.10 1.00
CA GLY A 190 2.95 13.65 2.35
C GLY A 190 1.73 13.41 3.26
N GLU A 191 0.62 12.91 2.71
CA GLU A 191 -0.55 12.51 3.49
C GLU A 191 -0.39 11.10 4.06
N VAL A 192 -0.95 10.88 5.25
CA VAL A 192 -0.82 9.60 5.97
C VAL A 192 -2.19 9.08 6.41
N GLN A 193 -2.63 7.98 5.79
CA GLN A 193 -3.76 7.20 6.28
C GLN A 193 -3.27 5.94 7.01
N LYS A 194 -4.16 5.27 7.75
CA LYS A 194 -3.82 4.03 8.47
C LYS A 194 -5.00 3.08 8.56
N TYR A 195 -4.68 1.81 8.73
CA TYR A 195 -5.62 0.74 9.03
C TYR A 195 -5.05 -0.11 10.16
N LYS A 196 -5.81 -0.32 11.23
CA LYS A 196 -5.42 -1.21 12.32
C LYS A 196 -6.08 -2.57 12.10
N LYS A 197 -5.33 -3.64 12.38
CA LYS A 197 -5.83 -5.02 12.28
C LYS A 197 -7.08 -5.21 13.13
N LYS A 198 -8.13 -5.82 12.56
CA LYS A 198 -9.41 -6.06 13.27
C LYS A 198 -9.36 -7.34 14.07
N HIS A 199 -8.80 -8.40 13.49
CA HIS A 199 -8.76 -9.75 14.05
C HIS A 199 -7.31 -10.12 14.41
N PRO A 200 -6.85 -9.84 15.64
CA PRO A 200 -5.52 -10.24 16.08
C PRO A 200 -5.38 -11.76 16.09
N HIS A 201 -4.26 -12.25 15.56
CA HIS A 201 -3.88 -13.65 15.58
C HIS A 201 -3.35 -14.03 16.95
N THR A 202 -3.92 -15.07 17.56
CA THR A 202 -3.62 -15.40 18.96
C THR A 202 -2.14 -15.70 19.22
N SER A 203 -1.46 -16.36 18.28
CA SER A 203 -0.05 -16.74 18.44
C SER A 203 0.96 -15.68 18.03
N TYR A 204 0.53 -14.58 17.41
CA TYR A 204 1.46 -13.59 16.84
C TYR A 204 1.16 -12.16 17.32
N ASP A 205 -0.10 -11.77 17.49
CA ASP A 205 -0.45 -10.42 17.92
C ASP A 205 -0.51 -10.27 19.46
N PHE A 206 -0.43 -11.37 20.22
CA PHE A 206 -0.36 -11.33 21.69
C PHE A 206 1.03 -11.63 22.24
N ASP A 207 2.04 -11.43 21.41
CA ASP A 207 3.46 -11.56 21.77
C ASP A 207 3.91 -10.60 22.90
N TYR A 208 3.05 -9.93 23.67
CA TYR A 208 3.46 -9.10 24.81
C TYR A 208 3.50 -9.85 26.14
N THR A 209 3.16 -11.14 26.14
CA THR A 209 3.29 -12.05 27.27
C THR A 209 4.32 -13.14 26.97
N ASP A 210 4.99 -13.66 28.00
CA ASP A 210 6.00 -14.71 27.95
C ASP A 210 5.45 -16.14 27.89
N GLU A 211 4.16 -16.30 28.16
CA GLU A 211 3.46 -17.59 28.18
C GLU A 211 3.09 -18.13 26.77
N GLY A 212 3.44 -17.41 25.71
CA GLY A 212 3.11 -17.77 24.32
C GLY A 212 1.63 -17.55 23.98
N PHE A 213 0.80 -18.59 24.12
CA PHE A 213 -0.61 -18.56 23.72
C PHE A 213 -1.50 -17.95 24.81
N LEU A 214 -2.18 -16.85 24.49
CA LEU A 214 -3.25 -16.31 25.34
C LEU A 214 -4.61 -16.94 25.00
N ASN A 215 -5.21 -17.63 25.97
CA ASN A 215 -6.57 -18.16 25.86
C ASN A 215 -7.56 -17.07 25.44
N PHE A 216 -8.62 -17.40 24.68
CA PHE A 216 -9.68 -16.47 24.29
C PHE A 216 -10.34 -15.73 25.45
N MET A 217 -10.39 -16.32 26.64
CA MET A 217 -10.93 -15.70 27.85
C MET A 217 -9.88 -14.89 28.66
N ASP A 218 -8.62 -14.84 28.21
CA ASP A 218 -7.58 -14.11 28.92
C ASP A 218 -7.80 -12.60 28.80
N LEU A 219 -8.02 -11.95 29.94
CA LEU A 219 -8.28 -10.51 30.02
C LEU A 219 -7.11 -9.67 29.50
N ARG A 220 -5.88 -10.19 29.48
CA ARG A 220 -4.71 -9.47 28.94
C ARG A 220 -4.84 -9.24 27.43
N ARG A 221 -5.70 -9.96 26.72
CA ARG A 221 -6.01 -9.71 25.29
C ARG A 221 -6.56 -8.30 25.05
N VAL A 222 -7.14 -7.65 26.05
CA VAL A 222 -7.65 -6.26 25.95
C VAL A 222 -6.54 -5.23 25.75
N TYR A 223 -5.27 -5.57 26.00
CA TYR A 223 -4.14 -4.69 25.76
C TYR A 223 -3.81 -4.53 24.28
N PHE A 224 -4.17 -5.52 23.45
CA PHE A 224 -4.16 -5.32 22.01
C PHE A 224 -5.39 -4.52 21.58
N LYS A 225 -5.18 -3.35 20.97
CA LYS A 225 -6.29 -2.47 20.54
C LYS A 225 -6.57 -2.66 19.06
N SER A 226 -7.53 -3.55 18.78
CA SER A 226 -8.02 -3.83 17.43
C SER A 226 -8.66 -2.61 16.74
N GLY A 227 -8.73 -2.68 15.42
CA GLY A 227 -9.31 -1.68 14.53
C GLY A 227 -10.77 -1.90 14.17
N GLN A 228 -11.59 -2.46 15.07
CA GLN A 228 -12.97 -2.88 14.74
C GLN A 228 -13.82 -1.78 14.07
N TYR A 229 -13.58 -0.51 14.44
CA TYR A 229 -14.27 0.66 13.88
C TYR A 229 -13.49 1.39 12.77
N ASP A 230 -12.32 0.90 12.37
CA ASP A 230 -11.58 1.51 11.27
C ASP A 230 -12.27 1.17 9.94
N ASP A 231 -12.48 2.20 9.11
CA ASP A 231 -12.95 2.03 7.73
C ASP A 231 -11.92 1.18 6.96
N PRO A 232 -12.31 0.02 6.40
CA PRO A 232 -11.40 -0.81 5.62
C PRO A 232 -11.09 -0.21 4.24
N ILE A 233 -11.79 0.85 3.81
CA ILE A 233 -11.54 1.52 2.54
C ILE A 233 -10.68 2.76 2.76
N LYS A 234 -9.65 2.92 1.93
CA LYS A 234 -8.83 4.13 1.82
C LYS A 234 -9.02 4.74 0.44
N ASP A 235 -9.37 6.02 0.41
CA ASP A 235 -9.58 6.76 -0.84
C ASP A 235 -8.36 7.65 -1.11
N PHE A 236 -7.74 7.44 -2.27
CA PHE A 236 -6.66 8.27 -2.79
C PHE A 236 -7.08 8.89 -4.12
N LEU A 237 -7.87 9.96 -4.03
CA LEU A 237 -8.32 10.78 -5.17
C LEU A 237 -9.13 9.95 -6.18
N GLY A 238 -10.09 9.16 -5.68
CA GLY A 238 -10.96 8.29 -6.46
C GLY A 238 -10.43 6.85 -6.59
N CYS A 239 -9.16 6.60 -6.28
CA CYS A 239 -8.62 5.24 -6.17
C CYS A 239 -8.98 4.65 -4.80
N LYS A 240 -10.07 3.87 -4.76
CA LYS A 240 -10.57 3.21 -3.54
C LYS A 240 -9.84 1.89 -3.31
N ILE A 241 -9.12 1.78 -2.20
CA ILE A 241 -8.36 0.59 -1.80
C ILE A 241 -9.04 -0.06 -0.59
N GLY A 242 -9.55 -1.27 -0.75
CA GLY A 242 -9.99 -2.11 0.37
C GLY A 242 -8.78 -2.78 1.01
N VAL A 243 -8.65 -2.68 2.34
CA VAL A 243 -7.47 -3.11 3.10
C VAL A 243 -7.84 -4.18 4.12
N GLU A 244 -7.08 -5.27 4.12
CA GLU A 244 -7.18 -6.35 5.10
C GLU A 244 -5.77 -6.76 5.56
N ILE A 245 -5.61 -7.03 6.86
CA ILE A 245 -4.36 -7.56 7.41
C ILE A 245 -4.57 -9.01 7.80
N CYS A 246 -3.92 -9.93 7.05
CA CYS A 246 -3.87 -11.37 7.29
C CYS A 246 -5.25 -11.96 7.63
N LEU A 247 -5.49 -12.30 8.90
CA LEU A 247 -6.73 -12.93 9.37
C LEU A 247 -7.99 -12.11 9.05
N ASP A 248 -7.88 -10.78 8.89
CA ASP A 248 -9.01 -9.94 8.43
C ASP A 248 -9.59 -10.41 7.09
N SER A 249 -8.72 -10.88 6.18
CA SER A 249 -9.13 -11.35 4.85
C SER A 249 -9.80 -12.72 4.86
N VAL A 250 -9.53 -13.55 5.88
CA VAL A 250 -10.17 -14.86 6.08
C VAL A 250 -11.60 -14.69 6.60
N TYR A 251 -11.83 -13.65 7.41
CA TYR A 251 -13.19 -13.28 7.84
C TYR A 251 -13.97 -12.52 6.76
N GLY A 252 -13.34 -12.20 5.61
CA GLY A 252 -13.99 -11.61 4.45
C GLY A 252 -14.62 -10.26 4.73
N SER A 253 -13.92 -9.38 5.44
CA SER A 253 -14.46 -8.07 5.84
C SER A 253 -14.85 -7.17 4.67
N LEU A 254 -14.30 -7.45 3.48
CA LEU A 254 -14.62 -6.76 2.23
C LEU A 254 -15.58 -7.52 1.30
N PHE A 255 -15.91 -8.78 1.59
CA PHE A 255 -16.63 -9.64 0.63
C PHE A 255 -18.01 -9.09 0.22
N SER A 256 -18.77 -8.53 1.19
CA SER A 256 -20.12 -8.00 0.98
C SER A 256 -20.15 -6.48 0.70
N LEU A 257 -18.99 -5.89 0.41
CA LEU A 257 -18.88 -4.45 0.23
C LEU A 257 -19.59 -4.00 -1.04
N LYS A 258 -20.62 -3.16 -0.89
CA LYS A 258 -21.37 -2.56 -2.02
C LYS A 258 -20.62 -1.45 -2.76
N LYS A 259 -19.46 -1.03 -2.25
CA LYS A 259 -18.66 0.04 -2.84
C LYS A 259 -17.70 -0.56 -3.86
N THR A 260 -17.61 0.06 -5.04
CA THR A 260 -16.64 -0.32 -6.07
C THR A 260 -15.22 -0.05 -5.58
N LEU A 261 -14.37 -1.07 -5.66
CA LEU A 261 -12.94 -0.97 -5.33
C LEU A 261 -12.10 -0.84 -6.60
N CYS A 262 -10.97 -0.14 -6.49
CA CYS A 262 -9.90 -0.23 -7.48
C CYS A 262 -8.95 -1.38 -7.13
N ILE A 263 -8.67 -1.55 -5.83
CA ILE A 263 -7.69 -2.50 -5.31
C ILE A 263 -8.26 -3.20 -4.07
N GLN A 264 -8.12 -4.52 -4.00
CA GLN A 264 -8.16 -5.26 -2.73
C GLN A 264 -6.72 -5.56 -2.32
N LEU A 265 -6.28 -4.95 -1.22
CA LEU A 265 -4.94 -5.11 -0.66
C LEU A 265 -4.99 -5.95 0.60
N ILE A 266 -4.35 -7.12 0.54
CA ILE A 266 -4.19 -8.05 1.66
C ILE A 266 -2.71 -8.08 2.05
N ILE A 267 -2.41 -7.57 3.23
CA ILE A 267 -1.06 -7.55 3.81
C ILE A 267 -0.96 -8.75 4.76
N ALA A 268 -0.18 -9.76 4.43
CA ALA A 268 -0.27 -11.06 5.07
C ALA A 268 1.08 -11.70 5.47
N ASP A 269 0.98 -12.65 6.39
CA ASP A 269 1.98 -13.65 6.75
C ASP A 269 1.22 -14.94 7.13
N GLY A 270 0.90 -15.78 6.14
CA GLY A 270 0.22 -17.06 6.26
C GLY A 270 -1.31 -17.06 6.04
N ALA A 271 -1.86 -16.16 5.23
CA ALA A 271 -3.31 -16.02 5.00
C ALA A 271 -3.83 -16.93 3.87
N LYS A 272 -3.87 -18.25 4.10
CA LYS A 272 -4.18 -19.24 3.05
C LYS A 272 -5.62 -19.23 2.52
N ASN A 273 -6.60 -18.91 3.37
CA ASN A 273 -8.03 -18.98 3.03
C ASN A 273 -8.66 -17.58 2.94
N PHE A 274 -7.95 -16.65 2.31
CA PHE A 274 -8.47 -15.30 2.12
C PHE A 274 -9.69 -15.32 1.19
N ILE A 275 -10.58 -14.34 1.35
CA ILE A 275 -11.81 -14.22 0.57
C ILE A 275 -11.65 -13.02 -0.39
N PRO A 276 -11.47 -13.25 -1.71
CA PRO A 276 -11.45 -12.16 -2.68
C PRO A 276 -12.81 -11.49 -2.79
N VAL A 277 -12.84 -10.19 -3.11
CA VAL A 277 -14.09 -9.48 -3.38
C VAL A 277 -14.74 -10.00 -4.66
N ASN A 278 -16.07 -10.06 -4.69
CA ASN A 278 -16.80 -10.45 -5.88
C ASN A 278 -17.04 -9.24 -6.81
N GLN A 279 -15.96 -8.67 -7.37
CA GLN A 279 -16.01 -7.51 -8.26
C GLN A 279 -15.01 -7.68 -9.43
N GLU A 280 -15.54 -7.79 -10.66
CA GLU A 280 -14.75 -7.91 -11.90
C GLU A 280 -13.77 -6.75 -12.06
N GLY A 281 -12.55 -7.04 -12.51
CA GLY A 281 -11.55 -6.03 -12.87
C GLY A 281 -10.80 -5.39 -11.70
N VAL A 282 -11.19 -5.68 -10.45
CA VAL A 282 -10.47 -5.24 -9.25
C VAL A 282 -9.07 -5.83 -9.24
N LEU A 283 -8.07 -5.00 -8.94
CA LEU A 283 -6.70 -5.45 -8.71
C LEU A 283 -6.58 -6.08 -7.32
N LEU A 284 -6.37 -7.39 -7.27
CA LEU A 284 -6.03 -8.10 -6.05
C LEU A 284 -4.50 -8.04 -5.84
N ILE A 285 -4.10 -7.62 -4.64
CA ILE A 285 -2.72 -7.66 -4.17
C ILE A 285 -2.73 -8.38 -2.81
N LYS A 286 -2.52 -9.69 -2.82
CA LYS A 286 -2.22 -10.46 -1.62
C LYS A 286 -0.71 -10.64 -1.51
N LEU A 287 -0.13 -9.88 -0.60
CA LEU A 287 1.31 -9.90 -0.37
C LEU A 287 1.64 -10.62 0.92
N GLU A 288 2.23 -11.80 0.75
CA GLU A 288 2.68 -12.67 1.84
C GLU A 288 4.15 -12.40 2.18
N ARG A 289 4.61 -12.82 3.35
CA ARG A 289 6.05 -12.85 3.62
C ARG A 289 6.77 -13.84 2.70
N ASN A 290 6.16 -15.01 2.47
CA ASN A 290 6.66 -16.01 1.54
C ASN A 290 6.26 -15.67 0.08
N LYS A 291 7.25 -15.46 -0.80
CA LYS A 291 7.05 -15.13 -2.23
C LYS A 291 6.17 -16.13 -2.98
N ILE A 292 6.19 -17.41 -2.60
CA ILE A 292 5.41 -18.47 -3.27
C ILE A 292 3.91 -18.35 -2.96
N GLU A 293 3.56 -17.77 -1.82
CA GLU A 293 2.17 -17.60 -1.38
C GLU A 293 1.58 -16.23 -1.80
N THR A 294 2.39 -15.36 -2.41
CA THR A 294 1.97 -14.06 -2.94
C THR A 294 1.08 -14.26 -4.17
N GLU A 295 -0.06 -13.56 -4.20
CA GLU A 295 -1.01 -13.58 -5.31
C GLU A 295 -1.33 -12.15 -5.75
N ILE A 296 -0.97 -11.79 -6.98
CA ILE A 296 -1.19 -10.46 -7.54
C ILE A 296 -1.80 -10.61 -8.93
N GLY A 297 -2.92 -9.96 -9.19
CA GLY A 297 -3.63 -10.10 -10.46
C GLY A 297 -4.95 -9.35 -10.50
N ARG A 298 -5.65 -9.44 -11.63
CA ARG A 298 -6.98 -8.86 -11.80
C ARG A 298 -8.05 -9.93 -11.56
N ILE A 299 -9.06 -9.58 -10.76
CA ILE A 299 -10.21 -10.45 -10.50
C ILE A 299 -11.03 -10.62 -11.78
N LYS A 300 -11.33 -11.87 -12.13
CA LYS A 300 -12.28 -12.28 -13.15
C LYS A 300 -13.41 -13.09 -12.51
N ILE A 301 -14.64 -12.86 -12.93
CA ILE A 301 -15.84 -13.54 -12.47
C ILE A 301 -16.33 -14.41 -13.62
N ASN A 302 -16.23 -15.72 -13.43
CA ASN A 302 -16.71 -16.68 -14.39
C ASN A 302 -18.22 -16.89 -14.20
N THR A 303 -19.01 -16.16 -14.99
CA THR A 303 -20.48 -16.24 -14.98
C THR A 303 -21.02 -17.61 -15.41
N ALA A 304 -20.25 -18.41 -16.15
CA ALA A 304 -20.65 -19.76 -16.54
C ALA A 304 -20.46 -20.79 -15.40
N GLU A 305 -19.62 -20.48 -14.41
CA GLU A 305 -19.32 -21.34 -13.26
C GLU A 305 -19.89 -20.77 -11.95
N ASN A 306 -21.15 -20.33 -11.95
CA ASN A 306 -21.85 -19.82 -10.76
C ASN A 306 -21.11 -18.65 -10.09
N ASP A 307 -20.69 -17.67 -10.90
CA ASP A 307 -19.96 -16.47 -10.49
C ASP A 307 -18.69 -16.76 -9.67
N LYS A 308 -18.00 -17.85 -10.00
CA LYS A 308 -16.73 -18.22 -9.39
C LYS A 308 -15.68 -17.15 -9.67
N VAL A 309 -14.99 -16.74 -8.61
CA VAL A 309 -13.92 -15.76 -8.65
C VAL A 309 -12.60 -16.44 -9.06
N GLU A 310 -11.99 -15.93 -10.12
CA GLU A 310 -10.71 -16.35 -10.66
C GLU A 310 -9.74 -15.15 -10.72
N LEU A 311 -8.44 -15.44 -10.82
CA LEU A 311 -7.40 -14.42 -10.88
C LEU A 311 -6.68 -14.50 -12.22
N GLU A 312 -6.65 -13.40 -12.97
CA GLU A 312 -5.70 -13.20 -14.04
C GLU A 312 -4.37 -12.71 -13.45
N PRO A 313 -3.33 -13.56 -13.39
CA PRO A 313 -2.11 -13.23 -12.66
C PRO A 313 -1.32 -12.13 -13.37
N ALA A 314 -0.67 -11.29 -12.56
CA ALA A 314 0.32 -10.34 -13.03
C ALA A 314 1.63 -11.05 -13.42
N ILE A 315 2.39 -10.41 -14.31
CA ILE A 315 3.72 -10.88 -14.72
C ILE A 315 4.76 -10.23 -13.80
N PRO A 316 5.56 -11.01 -13.05
CA PRO A 316 6.63 -10.46 -12.23
C PRO A 316 7.79 -9.97 -13.10
N LEU A 317 8.37 -8.85 -12.70
CA LEU A 317 9.55 -8.21 -13.27
C LEU A 317 10.62 -8.11 -12.17
N GLU A 318 11.81 -8.63 -12.43
CA GLU A 318 12.91 -8.53 -11.48
C GLU A 318 13.46 -7.10 -11.46
N ILE A 319 13.38 -6.43 -10.29
CA ILE A 319 13.93 -5.08 -10.08
C ILE A 319 15.16 -5.14 -9.16
N GLY A 320 15.10 -5.98 -8.13
CA GLY A 320 16.19 -6.27 -7.21
C GLY A 320 15.95 -7.58 -6.47
N ALA A 321 16.90 -7.99 -5.62
CA ALA A 321 16.83 -9.27 -4.90
C ALA A 321 15.55 -9.41 -4.05
N ASP A 322 15.16 -8.34 -3.38
CA ASP A 322 14.01 -8.31 -2.47
C ASP A 322 12.82 -7.51 -3.02
N LEU A 323 12.95 -6.92 -4.22
CA LEU A 323 11.97 -6.05 -4.83
C LEU A 323 11.55 -6.57 -6.20
N THR A 324 10.27 -6.91 -6.32
CA THR A 324 9.66 -7.40 -7.57
C THR A 324 8.67 -6.38 -8.08
N GLY A 325 8.81 -5.96 -9.34
CA GLY A 325 7.81 -5.18 -10.05
C GLY A 325 6.76 -6.11 -10.67
N PHE A 326 5.57 -5.61 -10.96
CA PHE A 326 4.52 -6.39 -11.63
C PHE A 326 3.92 -5.61 -12.79
N GLN A 327 3.72 -6.32 -13.90
CA GLN A 327 3.03 -5.85 -15.09
C GLN A 327 1.70 -6.61 -15.27
N PHE A 328 0.67 -5.90 -15.67
CA PHE A 328 -0.65 -6.44 -15.95
C PHE A 328 -0.87 -6.48 -17.47
N LYS A 329 -1.48 -7.55 -17.97
CA LYS A 329 -1.79 -7.70 -19.39
C LYS A 329 -2.97 -6.83 -19.83
#